data_AF-A0A2S6TEX4-F1
#
_entry.id   AF-A0A2S6TEX4-F1
#
_cell.length_a   1.000
_cell.length_b   1.000
_cell.length_c   1.000
_cell.angle_alpha   90.00
_cell.angle_beta   90.00
_cell.angle_gamma   90.00
#
_symmetry.space_group_name_H-M   'P 1'
#
loop_
_entity.id
_entity.type
_entity.pdbx_description
1 polymer ?
#
loop_
_entity_poly.entity_id
_entity_poly.type
_entity_poly.pdbx_seq_one_letter_code
_entity_poly.pdbx_strand_id
1 'polypeptide(L)'
;MSVALSLQDSNFQGARSNRLSGNRLHLNEGPIDLVIGAEGPGEAVAEAYRRAEACFHGLLPELVSELSILRRPIGTSSPKPSGRVARRM
;
A
#
# COMPACT_ATOMS: atom_id res chain seq x y z
N MET A 1 22.97 -12.70 20.22
CA MET A 1 21.71 -11.93 20.18
C MET A 1 21.55 -11.36 18.79
N SER A 2 20.84 -12.06 17.91
CA SER A 2 20.32 -11.48 16.66
C SER A 2 19.09 -12.31 16.33
N VAL A 3 17.93 -11.80 16.75
CA VAL A 3 16.65 -12.42 16.45
C VAL A 3 16.43 -12.16 14.97
N ALA A 4 16.72 -13.17 14.15
CA ALA A 4 16.21 -13.25 12.79
C ALA A 4 14.67 -13.22 12.91
N LEU A 5 14.09 -12.04 12.75
CA LEU A 5 12.66 -11.84 12.57
C LEU A 5 12.27 -12.64 11.34
N SER A 6 11.81 -13.87 11.57
CA SER A 6 11.14 -14.70 10.59
C SER A 6 9.91 -13.93 10.10
N LEU A 7 10.06 -13.26 8.96
CA LEU A 7 8.96 -12.61 8.23
C LEU A 7 8.14 -13.65 7.43
N GLN A 8 8.23 -14.94 7.76
CA GLN A 8 7.68 -16.04 6.96
C GLN A 8 6.19 -16.33 7.18
N ASP A 9 5.47 -15.58 8.01
CA ASP A 9 4.02 -15.79 8.22
C ASP A 9 3.15 -14.71 7.57
N SER A 10 3.60 -14.11 6.47
CA SER A 10 2.77 -13.11 5.79
C SER A 10 1.79 -13.80 4.86
N ASN A 11 0.68 -14.25 5.44
CA ASN A 11 -0.56 -14.56 4.74
C ASN A 11 -1.12 -13.25 4.13
N PHE A 12 -0.40 -12.67 3.16
CA PHE A 12 -0.86 -11.51 2.41
C PHE A 12 -2.02 -12.00 1.53
N GLN A 13 -3.23 -11.94 2.09
CA GLN A 13 -4.43 -12.02 1.26
C GLN A 13 -4.30 -10.93 0.20
N GLY A 14 -4.35 -11.31 -1.07
CA GLY A 14 -4.18 -10.37 -2.17
C GLY A 14 -5.16 -9.21 -2.08
N ALA A 15 -4.76 -8.06 -2.64
CA ALA A 15 -5.54 -6.83 -2.58
C ALA A 15 -7.03 -7.04 -2.95
N ARG A 16 -7.92 -6.61 -2.07
CA ARG A 16 -9.38 -6.73 -2.17
C ARG A 16 -9.98 -5.36 -2.43
N SER A 17 -10.96 -5.29 -3.33
CA SER A 17 -11.74 -4.08 -3.60
C SER A 17 -13.21 -4.30 -3.21
N ASN A 18 -13.82 -3.30 -2.58
CA ASN A 18 -15.23 -3.28 -2.26
C ASN A 18 -15.83 -1.88 -2.46
N ARG A 19 -17.10 -1.82 -2.90
CA ARG A 19 -17.88 -0.59 -2.97
C ARG A 19 -18.63 -0.38 -1.65
N LEU A 20 -18.43 0.77 -1.01
CA LEU A 20 -19.17 1.18 0.18
C LEU A 20 -20.32 2.12 -0.19
N SER A 21 -21.24 2.32 0.76
CA SER A 21 -22.29 3.32 0.66
C SER A 21 -21.72 4.73 0.44
N GLY A 22 -22.48 5.55 -0.30
CA GLY A 22 -22.07 6.92 -0.64
C GLY A 22 -21.01 6.99 -1.75
N ASN A 23 -20.98 6.01 -2.66
CA ASN A 23 -20.02 5.94 -3.78
C ASN A 23 -18.56 6.06 -3.28
N ARG A 24 -18.18 5.20 -2.33
CA ARG A 24 -16.80 5.13 -1.83
C ARG A 24 -16.18 3.80 -2.20
N LEU A 25 -14.90 3.82 -2.52
CA LEU A 25 -14.08 2.65 -2.78
C LEU A 25 -13.32 2.27 -1.52
N HIS A 26 -13.39 1.01 -1.11
CA HIS A 26 -12.58 0.45 -0.04
C HIS A 26 -11.59 -0.56 -0.63
N LEU A 27 -10.30 -0.35 -0.36
CA LEU A 27 -9.22 -1.23 -0.76
C LEU A 27 -8.54 -1.78 0.50
N ASN A 28 -8.33 -3.09 0.57
CA ASN A 28 -7.67 -3.75 1.69
C ASN A 28 -6.62 -4.74 1.19
N GLU A 29 -5.44 -4.74 1.80
CA GLU A 29 -4.42 -5.78 1.62
C GLU A 29 -3.75 -6.03 2.98
N GLY A 30 -4.07 -7.15 3.62
CA GLY A 30 -3.59 -7.45 4.97
C GLY A 30 -3.95 -6.34 5.98
N PRO A 31 -2.96 -5.72 6.65
CA PRO A 31 -3.18 -4.65 7.65
C PRO A 31 -3.35 -3.25 7.04
N ILE A 32 -3.27 -3.09 5.72
CA ILE A 32 -3.41 -1.78 5.07
C ILE A 32 -4.82 -1.66 4.49
N ASP A 33 -5.47 -0.53 4.81
CA ASP A 33 -6.78 -0.16 4.32
C ASP A 33 -6.74 1.23 3.68
N LEU A 34 -7.55 1.44 2.64
CA LEU A 34 -7.76 2.73 2.02
C LEU A 34 -9.24 2.93 1.69
N VAL A 35 -9.83 4.04 2.15
CA VAL A 35 -11.19 4.45 1.80
C VAL A 35 -11.12 5.72 0.95
N ILE A 36 -11.58 5.65 -0.28
CA ILE A 36 -11.50 6.74 -1.26
C ILE A 36 -12.92 7.21 -1.63
N GLY A 37 -13.17 8.50 -1.49
CA GLY A 37 -14.29 9.19 -2.12
C GLY A 37 -13.82 9.91 -3.39
N ALA A 38 -14.69 10.00 -4.40
CA ALA A 38 -14.42 10.76 -5.61
C ALA A 38 -15.72 11.43 -6.10
N GLU A 39 -15.57 12.63 -6.65
CA GLU A 39 -16.67 13.47 -7.12
C GLU A 39 -16.42 13.86 -8.57
N GLY A 40 -17.50 14.04 -9.35
CA GLY A 40 -17.43 14.40 -10.77
C GLY A 40 -18.29 13.49 -11.66
N PRO A 41 -18.08 13.54 -12.99
CA PRO A 41 -18.79 12.68 -13.94
C PRO A 41 -18.60 11.20 -13.61
N GLY A 42 -19.66 10.40 -13.75
CA GLY A 42 -19.66 8.99 -13.34
C GLY A 42 -18.56 8.14 -13.99
N GLU A 43 -18.26 8.41 -15.26
CA GLU A 43 -17.16 7.78 -16.01
C GLU A 43 -15.78 8.14 -15.47
N ALA A 44 -15.57 9.41 -15.11
CA ALA A 44 -14.31 9.90 -14.55
C ALA A 44 -14.08 9.31 -13.15
N VAL A 45 -15.13 9.22 -12.34
CA VAL A 45 -15.08 8.56 -11.04
C VAL A 45 -14.77 7.07 -11.17
N ALA A 46 -15.40 6.37 -12.11
CA ALA A 46 -15.12 4.96 -12.36
C ALA A 46 -13.67 4.72 -12.83
N GLU A 47 -13.14 5.57 -13.72
CA GLU A 47 -11.73 5.52 -14.14
C GLU A 47 -10.78 5.80 -12.97
N ALA A 48 -11.08 6.79 -12.13
CA ALA A 48 -10.28 7.09 -10.95
C ALA A 48 -10.19 5.89 -9.99
N TYR A 49 -11.32 5.21 -9.75
CA TYR A 49 -11.35 3.99 -8.94
C TYR A 49 -10.58 2.83 -9.54
N ARG A 50 -10.68 2.60 -10.86
CA ARG A 50 -9.84 1.59 -11.54
C ARG A 50 -8.35 1.88 -11.39
N ARG A 51 -7.94 3.15 -11.49
CA ARG A 51 -6.53 3.54 -11.27
C ARG A 51 -6.09 3.35 -9.82
N ALA A 52 -6.97 3.66 -8.87
CA ALA A 52 -6.70 3.44 -7.46
C ALA A 52 -6.49 1.95 -7.13
N GLU A 53 -7.37 1.08 -7.62
CA GLU A 53 -7.23 -0.37 -7.51
C GLU A 53 -5.91 -0.88 -8.10
N ALA A 54 -5.58 -0.46 -9.33
CA ALA A 54 -4.35 -0.86 -10.01
C ALA A 54 -3.09 -0.37 -9.29
N CYS A 55 -3.12 0.83 -8.69
CA CYS A 55 -2.00 1.36 -7.92
C CYS A 55 -1.84 0.69 -6.55
N PHE A 56 -2.95 0.23 -5.96
CA PHE A 56 -2.95 -0.41 -4.65
C PHE A 56 -2.52 -1.88 -4.72
N HIS A 57 -2.82 -2.57 -5.82
CA HIS A 57 -2.44 -3.95 -6.02
C HIS A 57 -0.90 -4.13 -5.97
N GLY A 58 -0.41 -4.95 -5.03
CA GLY A 58 1.02 -5.22 -4.87
C GLY A 58 1.79 -4.16 -4.09
N LEU A 59 1.09 -3.14 -3.56
CA LEU A 59 1.71 -2.08 -2.77
C LEU A 59 2.32 -2.60 -1.48
N LEU A 60 1.61 -3.47 -0.76
CA LEU A 60 2.13 -4.00 0.51
C LEU A 60 3.36 -4.89 0.29
N PRO A 61 3.39 -5.83 -0.67
CA PRO A 61 4.60 -6.54 -1.04
C PRO A 61 5.78 -5.63 -1.40
N GLU A 62 5.56 -4.54 -2.16
CA GLU A 62 6.60 -3.55 -2.49
C GLU A 62 7.18 -2.93 -1.20
N LEU A 63 6.32 -2.45 -0.29
CA LEU A 63 6.74 -1.86 0.98
C LEU A 63 7.47 -2.86 1.89
N VAL A 64 6.97 -4.09 1.95
CA VAL A 64 7.54 -5.17 2.77
C VAL A 64 8.95 -5.53 2.29
N SER A 65 9.18 -5.52 0.97
CA SER A 65 10.51 -5.75 0.40
C SER A 65 11.54 -4.71 0.85
N GLU A 66 11.09 -3.51 1.22
CA GLU A 66 11.95 -2.42 1.68
C GLU A 66 11.92 -2.22 3.21
N LEU A 67 11.22 -3.08 3.98
CA LEU A 67 11.09 -2.91 5.43
C LEU A 67 12.43 -2.86 6.17
N SER A 68 13.44 -3.61 5.70
CA SER A 68 14.77 -3.58 6.29
C SER A 68 15.46 -2.22 6.11
N ILE A 69 15.14 -1.47 5.05
CA ILE A 69 15.62 -0.10 4.83
C ILE A 69 14.79 0.86 5.69
N LEU A 70 13.47 0.75 5.63
CA LEU A 70 12.52 1.64 6.32
C LEU A 70 12.65 1.60 7.86
N ARG A 71 13.09 0.46 8.42
CA ARG A 71 13.32 0.31 9.87
C ARG A 71 14.68 0.80 10.34
N ARG A 72 15.57 1.27 9.46
CA ARG A 72 16.89 1.77 9.87
C ARG A 72 16.78 3.15 10.49
N PRO A 73 17.62 3.47 11.49
CA PRO A 73 17.80 4.84 11.94
C PRO A 73 18.12 5.78 10.78
N ILE A 74 17.55 6.97 10.81
CA ILE A 74 17.85 8.03 9.85
C ILE A 74 19.23 8.60 10.18
N GLY A 75 20.10 8.66 9.18
CA GLY A 75 21.44 9.23 9.26
C GLY A 75 21.89 9.78 7.90
N THR A 76 23.04 10.44 7.88
CA THR A 76 23.58 11.13 6.69
C THR A 76 23.84 10.20 5.49
N SER A 77 24.00 8.90 5.74
CA SER A 77 24.27 7.87 4.72
C SER A 77 23.18 6.78 4.65
N SER A 78 21.97 7.05 5.18
CA SER A 78 20.89 6.06 5.10
C SER A 78 20.48 5.81 3.65
N PRO A 79 20.40 4.54 3.21
CA PRO A 79 19.96 4.21 1.86
C PRO A 79 18.51 4.68 1.68
N LYS A 80 18.24 5.29 0.52
CA LYS A 80 16.89 5.74 0.18
C LYS A 80 16.08 4.55 -0.37
N PRO A 81 14.82 4.39 0.05
CA PRO A 81 13.92 3.45 -0.61
C PRO A 81 13.76 3.78 -2.10
N SER A 82 13.50 2.74 -2.89
CA SER A 82 13.24 2.80 -4.32
C SER A 82 11.73 2.80 -4.62
N GLY A 83 10.89 2.36 -3.68
CA GLY A 83 9.44 2.39 -3.83
C GLY A 83 8.88 3.81 -3.84
N ARG A 84 7.86 4.06 -4.67
CA ARG A 84 7.28 5.41 -4.81
C ARG A 84 6.60 5.88 -3.53
N VAL A 85 5.98 4.96 -2.79
CA VAL A 85 5.32 5.23 -1.51
C VAL A 85 6.34 5.31 -0.39
N ALA A 86 7.26 4.34 -0.31
CA ALA A 86 8.33 4.32 0.70
C ALA A 86 9.19 5.60 0.70
N ARG A 87 9.44 6.20 -0.47
CA ARG A 87 10.16 7.49 -0.57
C ARG A 87 9.42 8.71 -0.01
N ARG A 88 8.10 8.61 0.19
CA ARG A 88 7.24 9.73 0.65
C ARG A 88 6.88 9.62 2.13
N MET A 89 7.25 8.53 2.78
CA MET A 89 7.15 8.32 4.24
C MET A 89 8.42 8.83 4.91
#